data_AF-A0A662SP05-F1
#
_entry.id   AF-A0A662SP05-F1
#
_cell.length_a   1.000
_cell.length_b   1.000
_cell.length_c   1.000
_cell.angle_alpha   90.00
_cell.angle_beta   90.00
_cell.angle_gamma   90.00
#
_symmetry.space_group_name_H-M   'P 1'
#
loop_
_entity.id
_entity.type
_entity.pdbx_description
1 polymer ?
#
loop_
_entity_poly.entity_id
_entity_poly.type
_entity_poly.pdbx_seq_one_letter_code
_entity_poly.pdbx_strand_id
1 'polypeptide(L)'
;MSYPRYLTPDFKPFDPLDLARKTEEIVGKKENDRWLRKYDYFSVAGVYRGISTGYAVGCCLRCIFCWVSFSRDFPEKYGRFYSAEEAFERMRDSAKRKGIRKLRISGGEPTLVRGHLLQILDLVEESEFPLFILETNGILLGADKGYVREISKYEKVHVRISLKAGTPEDFTRKAGAIPEAFELPFRGIENLLDYGVSFHVAAMTADPRIVTKRERLALARKLAEIDPRLLLELEEEVVDPYSTTLRRLELAGYRLEWPLRRMYAPISRLMREGIV
;
A
#
# COMPACT_ATOMS: atom_id res chain seq x y z
N MET A 1 4.65 8.49 23.86
CA MET A 1 3.90 7.32 23.35
C MET A 1 4.87 6.33 22.74
N SER A 2 4.72 5.04 23.04
CA SER A 2 5.49 3.96 22.40
C SER A 2 5.15 3.85 20.91
N TYR A 3 6.10 3.39 20.10
CA TYR A 3 5.90 3.15 18.66
C TYR A 3 4.82 2.06 18.46
N PRO A 4 3.70 2.34 17.76
CA PRO A 4 2.65 1.36 17.50
C PRO A 4 3.20 0.11 16.79
N ARG A 5 3.00 -1.07 17.37
CA ARG A 5 3.33 -2.38 16.76
C ARG A 5 2.08 -2.95 16.12
N TYR A 6 1.86 -4.26 16.16
CA TYR A 6 0.58 -4.85 15.77
C TYR A 6 -0.57 -4.38 16.68
N LEU A 7 -1.82 -4.50 16.19
CA LEU A 7 -3.01 -4.19 16.98
C LEU A 7 -3.36 -5.35 17.92
N THR A 8 -3.85 -5.00 19.09
CA THR A 8 -4.44 -5.87 20.11
C THR A 8 -5.84 -5.34 20.45
N PRO A 9 -6.74 -6.09 21.11
CA PRO A 9 -8.09 -5.59 21.41
C PRO A 9 -8.14 -4.27 22.20
N ASP A 10 -7.09 -3.95 22.95
CA ASP A 10 -6.93 -2.76 23.79
C ASP A 10 -6.08 -1.66 23.14
N PHE A 11 -5.79 -1.75 21.83
CA PHE A 11 -4.99 -0.75 21.14
C PHE A 11 -5.62 0.65 21.24
N LYS A 12 -4.79 1.68 21.29
CA LYS A 12 -5.22 3.08 21.16
C LYS A 12 -5.00 3.56 19.73
N PRO A 13 -5.99 4.20 19.09
CA PRO A 13 -5.81 4.79 17.77
C PRO A 13 -4.63 5.77 17.75
N PHE A 14 -3.92 5.82 16.63
CA PHE A 14 -2.78 6.70 16.44
C PHE A 14 -2.93 7.53 15.17
N ASP A 15 -2.32 8.71 15.13
CA ASP A 15 -2.22 9.48 13.89
C ASP A 15 -1.23 8.78 12.94
N PRO A 16 -1.66 8.34 11.74
CA PRO A 16 -0.78 7.69 10.79
C PRO A 16 0.26 8.63 10.19
N LEU A 17 0.06 9.96 10.18
CA LEU A 17 1.09 10.91 9.74
C LEU A 17 2.23 11.03 10.76
N ASP A 18 1.89 11.04 12.05
CA ASP A 18 2.89 10.95 13.12
C ASP A 18 3.68 9.64 13.06
N LEU A 19 2.98 8.53 12.79
CA LEU A 19 3.62 7.24 12.63
C LEU A 19 4.47 7.19 11.35
N ALA A 20 4.03 7.84 10.27
CA ALA A 20 4.82 7.95 9.04
C ALA A 20 6.15 8.63 9.32
N ARG A 21 6.15 9.80 9.96
CA ARG A 21 7.37 10.54 10.34
C ARG A 21 8.32 9.70 11.22
N LYS A 22 7.79 9.10 12.29
CA LYS A 22 8.60 8.24 13.18
C LYS A 22 9.16 7.02 12.47
N THR A 23 8.40 6.45 11.53
CA THR A 23 8.86 5.29 10.75
C THR A 23 9.91 5.71 9.74
N GLU A 24 9.75 6.84 9.06
CA GLU A 24 10.74 7.43 8.16
C GLU A 24 12.09 7.62 8.86
N GLU A 25 12.11 8.16 10.09
CA GLU A 25 13.33 8.30 10.89
C GLU A 25 14.06 6.97 11.17
N ILE A 26 13.33 5.83 11.17
CA ILE A 26 13.90 4.49 11.41
C ILE A 26 14.35 3.83 10.10
N VAL A 27 13.58 4.02 9.02
CA VAL A 27 13.75 3.27 7.76
C VAL A 27 14.41 4.08 6.65
N GLY A 28 14.57 5.39 6.84
CA GLY A 28 15.17 6.32 5.90
C GLY A 28 16.32 7.10 6.56
N LYS A 29 17.32 7.46 5.76
CA LYS A 29 18.34 8.44 6.14
C LYS A 29 18.96 9.05 4.89
N LYS A 30 19.58 10.22 5.04
CA LYS A 30 20.34 10.87 3.98
C LYS A 30 21.84 10.84 4.34
N GLU A 31 22.67 10.31 3.46
CA GLU A 31 24.14 10.24 3.63
C GLU A 31 24.83 10.70 2.35
N ASN A 32 25.75 11.66 2.43
CA ASN A 32 26.50 12.19 1.27
C ASN A 32 25.58 12.54 0.06
N ASP A 33 24.50 13.26 0.33
CA ASP A 33 23.45 13.61 -0.63
C ASP A 33 22.65 12.46 -1.27
N ARG A 34 22.83 11.23 -0.80
CA ARG A 34 22.05 10.06 -1.23
C ARG A 34 20.97 9.72 -0.22
N TRP A 35 19.78 9.38 -0.71
CA TRP A 35 18.71 8.86 0.14
C TRP A 35 18.82 7.35 0.25
N LEU A 36 18.97 6.87 1.49
CA LEU A 36 18.96 5.46 1.81
C LEU A 36 17.63 5.06 2.41
N ARG A 37 17.16 3.86 2.05
CA ARG A 37 15.97 3.25 2.61
C ARG A 37 16.21 1.80 2.98
N LYS A 38 15.58 1.34 4.06
CA LYS A 38 15.58 -0.08 4.44
C LYS A 38 14.70 -0.94 3.55
N TYR A 39 15.28 -2.04 3.06
CA TYR A 39 14.58 -3.14 2.40
C TYR A 39 14.85 -4.46 3.12
N ASP A 40 13.82 -5.32 3.20
CA ASP A 40 13.90 -6.64 3.83
C ASP A 40 14.57 -7.64 2.87
N TYR A 41 14.11 -7.68 1.62
CA TYR A 41 14.68 -8.49 0.55
C TYR A 41 14.22 -8.01 -0.84
N PHE A 42 14.76 -8.62 -1.89
CA PHE A 42 14.39 -8.40 -3.29
C PHE A 42 14.09 -9.73 -3.95
N SER A 43 12.98 -9.83 -4.66
CA SER A 43 12.61 -11.06 -5.37
C SER A 43 11.69 -10.79 -6.56
N VAL A 44 11.39 -11.82 -7.34
CA VAL A 44 10.34 -11.76 -8.37
C VAL A 44 9.08 -12.40 -7.80
N ALA A 45 8.01 -11.61 -7.71
CA ALA A 45 6.70 -12.10 -7.30
C ALA A 45 5.89 -12.55 -8.52
N GLY A 46 5.05 -13.57 -8.36
CA GLY A 46 4.22 -14.11 -9.46
C GLY A 46 3.06 -13.21 -9.89
N VAL A 47 2.69 -12.23 -9.06
CA VAL A 47 1.63 -11.24 -9.38
C VAL A 47 1.99 -10.43 -10.62
N TYR A 48 0.96 -9.87 -11.26
CA TYR A 48 1.07 -9.15 -12.53
C TYR A 48 1.75 -9.97 -13.64
N ARG A 49 1.71 -11.31 -13.62
CA ARG A 49 2.49 -12.17 -14.54
C ARG A 49 4.00 -11.95 -14.39
N GLY A 50 4.48 -11.91 -13.15
CA GLY A 50 5.88 -11.69 -12.82
C GLY A 50 6.24 -10.22 -12.68
N ILE A 51 6.73 -9.81 -11.50
CA ILE A 51 7.23 -8.46 -11.22
C ILE A 51 8.43 -8.50 -10.29
N SER A 52 9.51 -7.77 -10.60
CA SER A 52 10.62 -7.64 -9.67
C SER A 52 10.26 -6.63 -8.58
N THR A 53 10.46 -7.03 -7.33
CA THR A 53 9.94 -6.33 -6.16
C THR A 53 11.05 -6.04 -5.17
N GLY A 54 11.20 -4.77 -4.79
CA GLY A 54 11.86 -4.38 -3.54
C GLY A 54 10.85 -4.40 -2.39
N TYR A 55 11.11 -5.17 -1.35
CA TYR A 55 10.23 -5.25 -0.17
C TYR A 55 10.70 -4.23 0.88
N ALA A 56 10.10 -3.05 0.86
CA ALA A 56 10.40 -1.95 1.76
C ALA A 56 10.05 -2.30 3.22
N VAL A 57 10.83 -1.78 4.16
CA VAL A 57 10.57 -1.90 5.61
C VAL A 57 9.72 -0.73 6.10
N GLY A 58 8.85 -0.99 7.08
CA GLY A 58 8.05 0.02 7.77
C GLY A 58 6.77 0.44 7.02
N CYS A 59 5.73 0.81 7.78
CA CYS A 59 4.46 1.33 7.27
C CYS A 59 3.85 2.28 8.29
N CYS A 60 2.98 3.20 7.86
CA CYS A 60 2.22 4.09 8.73
C CYS A 60 0.83 3.55 9.15
N LEU A 61 0.48 2.32 8.76
CA LEU A 61 -0.74 1.63 9.20
C LEU A 61 -0.42 0.29 9.87
N ARG A 62 -1.39 -0.25 10.61
CA ARG A 62 -1.29 -1.53 11.34
C ARG A 62 -2.41 -2.50 10.99
N CYS A 63 -2.73 -2.57 9.69
CA CYS A 63 -3.75 -3.44 9.13
C CYS A 63 -3.71 -4.87 9.72
N ILE A 64 -4.79 -5.32 10.34
CA ILE A 64 -4.89 -6.64 10.98
C ILE A 64 -4.77 -7.79 9.98
N PHE A 65 -5.06 -7.54 8.70
CA PHE A 65 -5.03 -8.49 7.61
C PHE A 65 -3.75 -8.38 6.73
N CYS A 66 -2.73 -7.65 7.17
CA CYS A 66 -1.53 -7.41 6.36
C CYS A 66 -0.64 -8.66 6.27
N TRP A 67 -0.22 -9.00 5.05
CA TRP A 67 0.66 -10.13 4.74
C TRP A 67 2.15 -9.84 4.90
N VAL A 68 2.53 -8.56 5.03
CA VAL A 68 3.94 -8.14 5.16
C VAL A 68 4.64 -8.85 6.32
N SER A 69 5.96 -9.05 6.24
CA SER A 69 6.75 -9.61 7.35
C SER A 69 6.63 -8.75 8.64
N PHE A 70 7.24 -9.19 9.75
CA PHE A 70 7.30 -8.37 10.96
C PHE A 70 8.13 -7.09 10.81
N SER A 71 8.80 -6.90 9.66
CA SER A 71 9.51 -5.66 9.30
C SER A 71 8.61 -4.43 9.29
N ARG A 72 7.30 -4.59 9.06
CA ARG A 72 6.30 -3.52 9.23
C ARG A 72 6.23 -3.01 10.67
N ASP A 73 6.15 -3.94 11.61
CA ASP A 73 5.86 -3.67 13.02
C ASP A 73 7.12 -3.33 13.80
N PHE A 74 8.27 -3.91 13.42
CA PHE A 74 9.56 -3.75 14.09
C PHE A 74 10.66 -3.25 13.14
N PRO A 75 10.47 -2.10 12.46
CA PRO A 75 11.39 -1.62 11.42
C PRO A 75 12.82 -1.39 11.89
N GLU A 76 13.05 -1.24 13.19
CA GLU A 76 14.38 -1.13 13.78
C GLU A 76 15.17 -2.44 13.70
N LYS A 77 14.48 -3.60 13.71
CA LYS A 77 15.09 -4.94 13.76
C LYS A 77 15.30 -5.59 12.39
N TYR A 78 14.63 -5.09 11.36
CA TYR A 78 14.59 -5.71 10.03
C TYR A 78 15.20 -4.83 8.95
N GLY A 79 15.59 -5.50 7.86
CA GLY A 79 16.13 -4.91 6.64
C GLY A 79 17.52 -4.30 6.75
N ARG A 80 18.02 -3.88 5.59
CA ARG A 80 19.30 -3.19 5.43
C ARG A 80 19.09 -1.92 4.63
N PHE A 81 19.88 -0.89 4.89
CA PHE A 81 19.85 0.33 4.10
C PHE A 81 20.44 0.07 2.72
N TYR A 82 19.75 0.57 1.70
CA TYR A 82 20.19 0.62 0.31
C TYR A 82 19.99 2.04 -0.20
N SER A 83 20.93 2.56 -0.99
CA SER A 83 20.68 3.74 -1.81
C SER A 83 19.63 3.43 -2.89
N ALA A 84 19.08 4.46 -3.53
CA ALA A 84 18.15 4.26 -4.63
C ALA A 84 18.78 3.46 -5.77
N GLU A 85 20.03 3.76 -6.12
CA GLU A 85 20.81 3.05 -7.13
C GLU A 85 20.97 1.57 -6.76
N GLU A 86 21.38 1.28 -5.52
CA GLU A 86 21.53 -0.11 -5.08
C GLU A 86 20.21 -0.88 -5.12
N ALA A 87 19.12 -0.29 -4.62
CA ALA A 87 17.81 -0.94 -4.63
C ALA A 87 17.29 -1.15 -6.07
N PHE A 88 17.47 -0.16 -6.95
CA PHE A 88 17.15 -0.28 -8.37
C PHE A 88 17.95 -1.40 -9.03
N GLU A 89 19.27 -1.47 -8.81
CA GLU A 89 20.13 -2.52 -9.37
C GLU A 89 19.72 -3.92 -8.90
N ARG A 90 19.38 -4.09 -7.62
CA ARG A 90 18.88 -5.38 -7.09
C ARG A 90 17.58 -5.81 -7.76
N MET A 91 16.68 -4.87 -8.01
CA MET A 91 15.44 -5.11 -8.75
C MET A 91 15.74 -5.45 -10.22
N ARG A 92 16.57 -4.63 -10.90
CA ARG A 92 16.98 -4.82 -12.29
C ARG A 92 17.62 -6.20 -12.53
N ASP A 93 18.55 -6.60 -11.68
CA ASP A 93 19.21 -7.91 -11.74
C ASP A 93 18.22 -9.06 -11.61
N SER A 94 17.31 -8.94 -10.64
CA SER A 94 16.28 -9.96 -10.40
C SER A 94 15.30 -10.05 -11.58
N ALA A 95 14.96 -8.91 -12.17
CA ALA A 95 14.12 -8.85 -13.35
C ALA A 95 14.81 -9.48 -14.58
N LYS A 96 16.06 -9.11 -14.88
CA LYS A 96 16.84 -9.66 -15.99
C LYS A 96 17.01 -11.17 -15.90
N ARG A 97 17.41 -11.70 -14.73
CA ARG A 97 17.57 -13.15 -14.51
C ARG A 97 16.30 -13.95 -14.77
N LYS A 98 15.12 -13.33 -14.68
CA LYS A 98 13.82 -13.98 -14.83
C LYS A 98 13.05 -13.52 -16.08
N GLY A 99 13.66 -12.72 -16.95
CA GLY A 99 13.01 -12.18 -18.15
C GLY A 99 11.80 -11.27 -17.85
N ILE A 100 11.78 -10.63 -16.68
CA ILE A 100 10.70 -9.75 -16.24
C ILE A 100 10.97 -8.31 -16.67
N ARG A 101 9.93 -7.61 -17.10
CA ARG A 101 10.00 -6.23 -17.61
C ARG A 101 9.30 -5.19 -16.72
N LYS A 102 8.93 -5.57 -15.50
CA LYS A 102 8.18 -4.72 -14.57
C LYS A 102 8.88 -4.67 -13.22
N LEU A 103 8.94 -3.49 -12.63
CA LEU A 103 9.49 -3.25 -11.30
C LEU A 103 8.38 -2.78 -10.36
N ARG A 104 8.54 -2.97 -9.05
CA ARG A 104 7.70 -2.36 -8.03
C ARG A 104 8.45 -2.23 -6.70
N ILE A 105 7.96 -1.34 -5.84
CA ILE A 105 8.24 -1.42 -4.41
C ILE A 105 6.95 -1.81 -3.68
N SER A 106 7.06 -2.79 -2.78
CA SER A 106 5.97 -3.32 -1.95
C SER A 106 6.49 -3.61 -0.53
N GLY A 107 5.84 -4.47 0.25
CA GLY A 107 6.37 -4.96 1.53
C GLY A 107 6.29 -3.97 2.70
N GLY A 108 5.81 -2.75 2.50
CA GLY A 108 5.73 -1.70 3.51
C GLY A 108 4.92 -0.51 2.98
N GLU A 109 5.24 0.71 3.40
CA GLU A 109 4.76 1.93 2.74
C GLU A 109 5.92 2.61 1.98
N PRO A 110 6.01 2.45 0.65
CA PRO A 110 7.11 2.99 -0.14
C PRO A 110 7.20 4.51 -0.10
N THR A 111 6.07 5.19 0.13
CA THR A 111 6.03 6.67 0.12
C THR A 111 6.67 7.31 1.36
N LEU A 112 7.00 6.53 2.41
CA LEU A 112 7.60 7.05 3.65
C LEU A 112 8.92 7.80 3.48
N VAL A 113 9.78 7.40 2.53
CA VAL A 113 11.10 8.03 2.31
C VAL A 113 11.05 8.68 0.94
N ARG A 114 10.46 9.88 0.87
CA ARG A 114 10.13 10.57 -0.39
C ARG A 114 11.33 10.73 -1.32
N GLY A 115 12.44 11.22 -0.81
CA GLY A 115 13.64 11.43 -1.62
C GLY A 115 14.19 10.13 -2.23
N HIS A 116 14.13 9.02 -1.49
CA HIS A 116 14.53 7.71 -2.01
C HIS A 116 13.58 7.22 -3.11
N LEU A 117 12.26 7.37 -2.92
CA LEU A 117 11.28 6.97 -3.93
C LEU A 117 11.46 7.77 -5.23
N LEU A 118 11.63 9.09 -5.15
CA LEU A 118 11.82 9.93 -6.33
C LEU A 118 13.11 9.56 -7.08
N GLN A 119 14.21 9.30 -6.37
CA GLN A 119 15.45 8.81 -7.00
C GLN A 119 15.28 7.44 -7.68
N ILE A 120 14.45 6.55 -7.14
CA ILE A 120 14.10 5.29 -7.83
C ILE A 120 13.32 5.57 -9.11
N LEU A 121 12.36 6.50 -9.07
CA LEU A 121 11.56 6.86 -10.24
C LEU A 121 12.43 7.49 -11.34
N ASP A 122 13.39 8.35 -10.98
CA ASP A 122 14.39 8.88 -11.92
C ASP A 122 15.14 7.75 -12.64
N LEU A 123 15.67 6.77 -11.88
CA LEU A 123 16.39 5.62 -12.43
C LEU A 123 15.49 4.75 -13.33
N VAL A 124 14.22 4.55 -12.96
CA VAL A 124 13.25 3.79 -13.76
C VAL A 124 12.98 4.51 -15.09
N GLU A 125 12.79 5.82 -15.06
CA GLU A 125 12.48 6.65 -16.23
C GLU A 125 13.62 6.61 -17.26
N GLU A 126 14.86 6.46 -16.81
CA GLU A 126 16.03 6.31 -17.69
C GLU A 126 16.32 4.84 -18.09
N SER A 127 15.61 3.87 -17.52
CA SER A 127 15.89 2.44 -17.70
C SER A 127 15.12 1.74 -18.83
N GLU A 128 15.49 0.48 -19.08
CA GLU A 128 14.84 -0.44 -20.00
C GLU A 128 13.45 -0.97 -19.54
N PHE A 129 13.05 -0.69 -18.29
CA PHE A 129 11.81 -1.18 -17.71
C PHE A 129 10.65 -0.25 -18.04
N PRO A 130 9.66 -0.68 -18.84
CA PRO A 130 8.54 0.17 -19.26
C PRO A 130 7.52 0.49 -18.17
N LEU A 131 7.56 -0.20 -17.01
CA LEU A 131 6.54 -0.07 -15.99
C LEU A 131 7.11 -0.27 -14.58
N PHE A 132 6.82 0.70 -13.72
CA PHE A 132 7.04 0.63 -12.28
C PHE A 132 5.70 0.78 -11.55
N ILE A 133 5.34 -0.22 -10.75
CA ILE A 133 4.12 -0.17 -9.93
C ILE A 133 4.46 0.36 -8.53
N LEU A 134 3.85 1.49 -8.15
CA LEU A 134 3.95 2.05 -6.82
C LEU A 134 2.74 1.61 -5.98
N GLU A 135 2.92 0.59 -5.14
CA GLU A 135 1.88 0.14 -4.21
C GLU A 135 1.90 0.98 -2.93
N THR A 136 0.80 1.66 -2.60
CA THR A 136 0.73 2.56 -1.45
C THR A 136 -0.62 2.48 -0.75
N ASN A 137 -0.68 2.86 0.52
CA ASN A 137 -1.92 3.07 1.25
C ASN A 137 -2.55 4.45 1.02
N GLY A 138 -1.88 5.35 0.31
CA GLY A 138 -2.39 6.68 -0.07
C GLY A 138 -2.36 7.75 1.02
N ILE A 139 -1.95 7.42 2.26
CA ILE A 139 -1.95 8.37 3.40
C ILE A 139 -1.10 9.61 3.11
N LEU A 140 0.15 9.41 2.67
CA LEU A 140 1.06 10.52 2.38
C LEU A 140 0.71 11.26 1.09
N LEU A 141 0.09 10.58 0.11
CA LEU A 141 -0.36 11.21 -1.13
C LEU A 141 -1.58 12.12 -0.90
N GLY A 142 -2.44 11.78 0.08
CA GLY A 142 -3.54 12.64 0.49
C GLY A 142 -3.11 13.80 1.40
N ALA A 143 -2.04 13.62 2.16
CA ALA A 143 -1.52 14.66 3.06
C ALA A 143 -0.73 15.74 2.33
N ASP A 144 -0.02 15.38 1.25
CA ASP A 144 0.81 16.30 0.49
C ASP A 144 0.55 16.21 -1.02
N LYS A 145 -0.25 17.14 -1.53
CA LYS A 145 -0.53 17.31 -2.96
C LYS A 145 0.74 17.59 -3.78
N GLY A 146 1.77 18.19 -3.18
CA GLY A 146 3.06 18.43 -3.81
C GLY A 146 3.84 17.14 -4.08
N TYR A 147 3.63 16.09 -3.28
CA TYR A 147 4.23 14.78 -3.53
C TYR A 147 3.66 14.14 -4.79
N VAL A 148 2.34 14.20 -4.98
CA VAL A 148 1.68 13.70 -6.20
C VAL A 148 2.14 14.47 -7.44
N ARG A 149 2.32 15.80 -7.33
CA ARG A 149 2.86 16.63 -8.42
C ARG A 149 4.28 16.23 -8.84
N GLU A 150 5.09 15.70 -7.94
CA GLU A 150 6.41 15.19 -8.32
C GLU A 150 6.31 13.83 -9.01
N ILE A 151 5.44 12.95 -8.50
CA ILE A 151 5.16 11.65 -9.13
C ILE A 151 4.60 11.83 -10.55
N SER A 152 3.81 12.88 -10.79
CA SER A 152 3.22 13.14 -12.12
C SER A 152 4.22 13.51 -13.22
N LYS A 153 5.50 13.68 -12.89
CA LYS A 153 6.57 13.95 -13.87
C LYS A 153 7.08 12.68 -14.55
N TYR A 154 6.73 11.50 -14.03
CA TYR A 154 7.22 10.22 -14.53
C TYR A 154 6.15 9.54 -15.38
N GLU A 155 6.56 9.01 -16.54
CA GLU A 155 5.65 8.36 -17.50
C GLU A 155 5.52 6.86 -17.22
N LYS A 156 6.57 6.24 -16.65
CA LYS A 156 6.61 4.78 -16.43
C LYS A 156 6.02 4.35 -15.09
N VAL A 157 5.57 5.29 -14.25
CA VAL A 157 4.96 4.98 -12.94
C VAL A 157 3.46 4.71 -13.08
N HIS A 158 3.00 3.65 -12.41
CA HIS A 158 1.59 3.37 -12.23
C HIS A 158 1.29 3.17 -10.74
N VAL A 159 0.46 4.03 -10.18
CA VAL A 159 0.14 4.01 -8.74
C VAL A 159 -0.98 3.01 -8.47
N ARG A 160 -0.80 2.16 -7.46
CA ARG A 160 -1.83 1.28 -6.92
C ARG A 160 -2.12 1.68 -5.49
N ILE A 161 -3.22 2.42 -5.28
CA ILE A 161 -3.69 2.77 -3.93
C ILE A 161 -4.55 1.62 -3.40
N SER A 162 -4.21 1.05 -2.24
CA SER A 162 -5.02 0.01 -1.60
C SER A 162 -5.74 0.53 -0.34
N LEU A 163 -7.05 0.73 -0.46
CA LEU A 163 -7.96 1.15 0.60
C LEU A 163 -8.23 0.02 1.60
N LYS A 164 -8.31 0.37 2.89
CA LYS A 164 -8.31 -0.61 3.99
C LYS A 164 -9.65 -0.81 4.68
N ALA A 165 -10.59 0.12 4.48
CA ALA A 165 -11.91 0.11 5.10
C ALA A 165 -12.85 1.03 4.33
N GLY A 166 -14.17 0.85 4.52
CA GLY A 166 -15.21 1.69 3.92
C GLY A 166 -15.86 2.73 4.83
N THR A 167 -15.49 2.75 6.12
CA THR A 167 -15.97 3.72 7.11
C THR A 167 -14.81 4.18 8.00
N PRO A 168 -14.88 5.36 8.64
CA PRO A 168 -13.89 5.79 9.63
C PRO A 168 -13.72 4.80 10.79
N GLU A 169 -14.82 4.23 11.30
CA GLU A 169 -14.79 3.29 12.41
C GLU A 169 -14.10 1.98 12.03
N ASP A 170 -14.40 1.46 10.83
CA ASP A 170 -13.74 0.27 10.31
C ASP A 170 -12.26 0.54 9.98
N PHE A 171 -11.92 1.75 9.54
CA PHE A 171 -10.54 2.16 9.31
C PHE A 171 -9.74 2.15 10.61
N THR A 172 -10.27 2.75 11.67
CA THR A 172 -9.66 2.68 12.99
C THR A 172 -9.52 1.24 13.48
N ARG A 173 -10.61 0.48 13.45
CA ARG A 173 -10.63 -0.90 13.93
C ARG A 173 -9.67 -1.83 13.18
N LYS A 174 -9.54 -1.66 11.86
CA LYS A 174 -8.76 -2.57 11.02
C LYS A 174 -7.33 -2.11 10.80
N ALA A 175 -7.07 -0.80 10.72
CA ALA A 175 -5.77 -0.24 10.38
C ALA A 175 -5.08 0.49 11.55
N GLY A 176 -5.78 0.73 12.66
CA GLY A 176 -5.24 1.31 13.89
C GLY A 176 -5.15 2.83 13.91
N ALA A 177 -5.49 3.48 12.80
CA ALA A 177 -5.39 4.93 12.64
C ALA A 177 -6.60 5.66 13.28
N ILE A 178 -6.42 6.92 13.65
CA ILE A 178 -7.54 7.80 14.04
C ILE A 178 -8.58 7.92 12.91
N PRO A 179 -9.88 8.05 13.22
CA PRO A 179 -10.94 8.03 12.21
C PRO A 179 -10.83 9.20 11.21
N GLU A 180 -10.30 10.36 11.61
CA GLU A 180 -10.11 11.53 10.75
C GLU A 180 -9.14 11.26 9.60
N ALA A 181 -8.19 10.34 9.80
CA ALA A 181 -7.23 9.95 8.77
C ALA A 181 -7.83 9.05 7.68
N PHE A 182 -9.06 8.56 7.86
CA PHE A 182 -9.80 7.80 6.85
C PHE A 182 -9.93 8.56 5.51
N GLU A 183 -10.00 9.88 5.57
CA GLU A 183 -10.17 10.75 4.39
C GLU A 183 -8.88 10.89 3.57
N LEU A 184 -7.71 10.57 4.12
CA LEU A 184 -6.42 10.79 3.45
C LEU A 184 -6.27 9.96 2.16
N PRO A 185 -6.52 8.64 2.12
CA PRO A 185 -6.36 7.88 0.89
C PRO A 185 -7.29 8.35 -0.24
N PHE A 186 -8.50 8.81 0.09
CA PHE A 186 -9.45 9.37 -0.89
C PHE A 186 -8.97 10.71 -1.45
N ARG A 187 -8.46 11.60 -0.60
CA ARG A 187 -7.75 12.81 -1.06
C ARG A 187 -6.53 12.49 -1.92
N GLY A 188 -5.84 11.38 -1.62
CA GLY A 188 -4.76 10.88 -2.46
C GLY A 188 -5.23 10.51 -3.86
N ILE A 189 -6.41 9.88 -3.98
CA ILE A 189 -7.04 9.56 -5.27
C ILE A 189 -7.43 10.83 -6.02
N GLU A 190 -8.07 11.80 -5.35
CA GLU A 190 -8.39 13.11 -5.95
C GLU A 190 -7.14 13.82 -6.47
N ASN A 191 -6.06 13.85 -5.67
CA ASN A 191 -4.79 14.44 -6.09
C ASN A 191 -4.19 13.71 -7.31
N LEU A 192 -4.30 12.38 -7.40
CA LEU A 192 -3.81 11.63 -8.57
C LEU A 192 -4.62 11.95 -9.83
N LEU A 193 -5.94 12.10 -9.71
CA LEU A 193 -6.82 12.56 -10.79
C LEU A 193 -6.44 13.97 -11.25
N ASP A 194 -6.27 14.90 -10.32
CA ASP A 194 -5.95 16.30 -10.59
C ASP A 194 -4.66 16.47 -11.41
N TYR A 195 -3.67 15.61 -11.17
CA TYR A 195 -2.39 15.63 -11.89
C TYR A 195 -2.29 14.63 -13.04
N GLY A 196 -3.37 13.91 -13.35
CA GLY A 196 -3.39 12.94 -14.45
C GLY A 196 -2.38 11.80 -14.29
N VAL A 197 -2.04 11.42 -13.06
CA VAL A 197 -1.11 10.31 -12.80
C VAL A 197 -1.80 9.01 -13.19
N SER A 198 -1.07 8.06 -13.79
CA SER A 198 -1.63 6.72 -14.05
C SER A 198 -1.84 5.97 -12.74
N PHE A 199 -3.07 5.56 -12.43
CA PHE A 199 -3.36 4.81 -11.21
C PHE A 199 -4.55 3.85 -11.35
N HIS A 200 -4.68 2.95 -10.38
CA HIS A 200 -5.94 2.27 -10.06
C HIS A 200 -6.12 2.15 -8.55
N VAL A 201 -7.36 1.90 -8.15
CA VAL A 201 -7.75 1.68 -6.75
C VAL A 201 -7.91 0.18 -6.51
N ALA A 202 -7.26 -0.30 -5.46
CA ALA A 202 -7.53 -1.58 -4.84
C ALA A 202 -8.23 -1.36 -3.50
N ALA A 203 -9.03 -2.32 -3.03
CA ALA A 203 -9.67 -2.23 -1.73
C ALA A 203 -9.85 -3.60 -1.06
N MET A 204 -9.60 -3.68 0.24
CA MET A 204 -9.92 -4.86 1.06
C MET A 204 -11.44 -4.93 1.30
N THR A 205 -12.20 -5.28 0.26
CA THR A 205 -13.68 -5.26 0.28
C THR A 205 -14.34 -6.55 -0.18
N ALA A 206 -13.60 -7.49 -0.80
CA ALA A 206 -14.20 -8.71 -1.32
C ALA A 206 -14.44 -9.79 -0.25
N ASP A 207 -13.79 -9.70 0.92
CA ASP A 207 -13.84 -10.72 1.96
C ASP A 207 -14.97 -10.49 2.99
N PRO A 208 -16.07 -11.26 2.93
CA PRO A 208 -17.21 -11.09 3.84
C PRO A 208 -16.91 -11.47 5.29
N ARG A 209 -15.76 -12.11 5.58
CA ARG A 209 -15.38 -12.48 6.95
C ARG A 209 -14.88 -11.27 7.75
N ILE A 210 -14.49 -10.19 7.06
CA ILE A 210 -13.92 -8.99 7.69
C ILE A 210 -14.59 -7.68 7.24
N VAL A 211 -15.34 -7.70 6.14
CA VAL A 211 -16.05 -6.54 5.57
C VAL A 211 -17.54 -6.82 5.51
N THR A 212 -18.34 -5.89 6.03
CA THR A 212 -19.80 -6.00 5.93
C THR A 212 -20.29 -5.45 4.59
N LYS A 213 -21.47 -5.88 4.13
CA LYS A 213 -22.12 -5.28 2.94
C LYS A 213 -22.30 -3.77 3.07
N ARG A 214 -22.64 -3.29 4.27
CA ARG A 214 -22.83 -1.85 4.55
C ARG A 214 -21.53 -1.08 4.37
N GLU A 215 -20.44 -1.56 4.98
CA GLU A 215 -19.12 -0.97 4.82
C GLU A 215 -18.68 -0.96 3.35
N ARG A 216 -18.85 -2.08 2.65
CA ARG A 216 -18.50 -2.20 1.24
C ARG A 216 -19.25 -1.19 0.36
N LEU A 217 -20.56 -1.02 0.57
CA LEU A 217 -21.36 -0.04 -0.17
C LEU A 217 -20.99 1.40 0.20
N ALA A 218 -20.60 1.66 1.45
CA ALA A 218 -20.11 2.99 1.85
C ALA A 218 -18.83 3.36 1.10
N LEU A 219 -17.86 2.44 1.00
CA LEU A 219 -16.65 2.64 0.19
C LEU A 219 -17.00 2.91 -1.28
N ALA A 220 -17.90 2.12 -1.86
CA ALA A 220 -18.30 2.26 -3.24
C ALA A 220 -18.92 3.64 -3.53
N ARG A 221 -19.82 4.11 -2.67
CA ARG A 221 -20.43 5.44 -2.79
C ARG A 221 -19.38 6.55 -2.72
N LYS A 222 -18.47 6.46 -1.74
CA LYS A 222 -17.40 7.45 -1.59
C LYS A 222 -16.47 7.52 -2.81
N LEU A 223 -16.15 6.38 -3.43
CA LEU A 223 -15.42 6.38 -4.71
C LEU A 223 -16.24 6.97 -5.86
N ALA A 224 -17.54 6.66 -5.95
CA ALA A 224 -18.41 7.21 -6.98
C ALA A 224 -18.62 8.74 -6.86
N GLU A 225 -18.57 9.28 -5.64
CA GLU A 225 -18.58 10.72 -5.39
C GLU A 225 -17.34 11.43 -5.97
N ILE A 226 -16.19 10.75 -6.00
CA ILE A 226 -14.96 11.26 -6.62
C ILE A 226 -15.04 11.11 -8.14
N ASP A 227 -15.22 9.87 -8.61
CA ASP A 227 -15.42 9.56 -10.02
C ASP A 227 -16.03 8.15 -10.17
N PRO A 228 -17.25 8.00 -10.74
CA PRO A 228 -17.90 6.71 -10.93
C PRO A 228 -17.05 5.68 -11.70
N ARG A 229 -16.12 6.12 -12.57
CA ARG A 229 -15.23 5.24 -13.33
C ARG A 229 -14.29 4.43 -12.43
N LEU A 230 -13.99 4.94 -11.23
CA LEU A 230 -13.18 4.22 -10.24
C LEU A 230 -13.81 2.87 -9.85
N LEU A 231 -15.14 2.75 -9.91
CA LEU A 231 -15.82 1.49 -9.61
C LEU A 231 -15.71 0.46 -10.74
N LEU A 232 -15.50 0.89 -11.99
CA LEU A 232 -15.36 0.00 -13.15
C LEU A 232 -14.02 -0.74 -13.18
N GLU A 233 -13.01 -0.15 -12.52
CA GLU A 233 -11.63 -0.63 -12.45
C GLU A 233 -11.19 -1.00 -11.02
N LEU A 234 -12.10 -0.92 -10.05
CA LEU A 234 -11.81 -1.27 -8.66
C LEU A 234 -11.33 -2.72 -8.55
N GLU A 235 -10.10 -2.89 -8.07
CA GLU A 235 -9.55 -4.20 -7.71
C GLU A 235 -9.97 -4.54 -6.27
N GLU A 236 -10.70 -5.62 -6.07
CA GLU A 236 -11.12 -6.03 -4.72
C GLU A 236 -10.26 -7.17 -4.18
N GLU A 237 -9.65 -6.93 -3.02
CA GLU A 237 -8.75 -7.84 -2.33
C GLU A 237 -9.49 -8.64 -1.25
N VAL A 238 -8.94 -9.82 -0.93
CA VAL A 238 -9.37 -10.68 0.18
C VAL A 238 -8.23 -10.94 1.14
N VAL A 239 -8.53 -11.48 2.33
CA VAL A 239 -7.50 -11.82 3.30
C VAL A 239 -6.83 -13.14 2.91
N ASP A 240 -5.54 -13.08 2.60
CA ASP A 240 -4.70 -14.25 2.36
C ASP A 240 -4.05 -14.80 3.65
N PRO A 241 -4.01 -16.13 3.84
CA PRO A 241 -3.58 -16.78 5.09
C PRO A 241 -2.05 -16.86 5.23
N TYR A 242 -1.31 -15.78 4.97
CA TYR A 242 0.11 -15.73 5.29
C TYR A 242 0.32 -15.87 6.80
N SER A 243 1.42 -16.50 7.23
CA SER A 243 1.70 -16.75 8.65
C SER A 243 1.65 -15.48 9.51
N THR A 244 2.14 -14.36 8.99
CA THR A 244 2.08 -13.05 9.65
C THR A 244 0.67 -12.46 9.64
N THR A 245 -0.12 -12.67 8.59
CA THR A 245 -1.55 -12.31 8.57
C THR A 245 -2.30 -13.05 9.67
N LEU A 246 -2.15 -14.38 9.73
CA LEU A 246 -2.82 -15.22 10.74
C LEU A 246 -2.46 -14.78 12.16
N ARG A 247 -1.18 -14.51 12.41
CA ARG A 247 -0.72 -14.03 13.72
C ARG A 247 -1.29 -12.65 14.07
N ARG A 248 -1.41 -11.73 13.12
CA ARG A 248 -1.99 -10.39 13.37
C ARG A 248 -3.49 -10.45 13.63
N LEU A 249 -4.22 -11.31 12.91
CA LEU A 249 -5.62 -11.56 13.17
C LEU A 249 -5.81 -12.09 14.59
N GLU A 250 -5.04 -13.12 14.97
CA GLU A 250 -5.07 -13.69 16.32
C GLU A 250 -4.79 -12.64 17.40
N LEU A 251 -3.70 -11.88 17.26
CA LEU A 251 -3.31 -10.84 18.21
C LEU A 251 -4.36 -9.73 18.35
N ALA A 252 -5.06 -9.40 17.26
CA ALA A 252 -6.14 -8.42 17.25
C ALA A 252 -7.50 -9.00 17.68
N GLY A 253 -7.57 -10.29 18.05
CA GLY A 253 -8.80 -10.95 18.49
C GLY A 253 -9.75 -11.42 17.38
N TYR A 254 -9.26 -11.52 16.14
CA TYR A 254 -10.03 -12.01 14.99
C TYR A 254 -9.81 -13.50 14.76
N ARG A 255 -10.91 -14.20 14.47
CA ARG A 255 -10.90 -15.60 14.01
C ARG A 255 -11.63 -15.67 12.68
N LEU A 256 -10.89 -16.02 11.62
CA LEU A 256 -11.46 -16.26 10.30
C LEU A 256 -11.46 -17.76 10.02
N GLU A 257 -12.55 -18.27 9.44
CA GLU A 257 -12.60 -19.65 8.96
C GLU A 257 -11.90 -19.78 7.60
N TRP A 258 -11.17 -20.89 7.43
CA TRP A 258 -10.41 -21.22 6.23
C TRP A 258 -10.81 -22.59 5.67
N PRO A 259 -10.79 -22.81 4.33
CA PRO A 259 -10.51 -21.83 3.29
C PRO A 259 -11.67 -20.82 3.13
N LEU A 260 -11.40 -19.68 2.47
CA LEU A 260 -12.43 -18.70 2.14
C LEU A 260 -13.51 -19.35 1.25
N ARG A 261 -14.73 -19.52 1.77
CA ARG A 261 -15.82 -20.23 1.07
C ARG A 261 -16.58 -19.38 0.07
N ARG A 262 -16.64 -18.06 0.28
CA ARG A 262 -17.41 -17.13 -0.56
C ARG A 262 -16.77 -15.75 -0.55
N MET A 263 -16.76 -15.10 -1.70
CA MET A 263 -16.40 -13.70 -1.88
C MET A 263 -17.63 -12.89 -2.28
N TYR A 264 -17.61 -11.58 -2.05
CA TYR A 264 -18.55 -10.70 -2.72
C TYR A 264 -18.31 -10.71 -4.24
N ALA A 265 -19.39 -10.57 -5.02
CA ALA A 265 -19.26 -10.41 -6.47
C ALA A 265 -18.61 -9.04 -6.76
N PRO A 266 -17.59 -8.96 -7.65
CA PRO A 266 -16.85 -7.72 -7.88
C PRO A 266 -17.75 -6.52 -8.20
N ILE A 267 -17.51 -5.35 -7.61
CA ILE A 267 -18.28 -4.12 -7.89
C ILE A 267 -18.22 -3.79 -9.37
N SER A 268 -17.04 -3.89 -9.98
CA SER A 268 -16.83 -3.65 -11.41
C SER A 268 -17.72 -4.55 -12.29
N ARG A 269 -17.95 -5.80 -11.87
CA ARG A 269 -18.89 -6.70 -12.54
C ARG A 269 -20.33 -6.23 -12.36
N LEU A 270 -20.73 -5.91 -11.13
CA LEU A 270 -22.09 -5.44 -10.82
C LEU A 270 -22.46 -4.16 -11.58
N MET A 271 -21.51 -3.21 -11.71
CA MET A 271 -21.65 -1.98 -12.49
C MET A 271 -21.87 -2.28 -13.98
N ARG A 272 -21.07 -3.20 -14.57
CA ARG A 272 -21.21 -3.58 -15.98
C ARG A 272 -22.52 -4.31 -16.28
N GLU A 273 -23.07 -5.02 -15.29
CA GLU A 273 -24.36 -5.71 -15.36
C GLU A 273 -25.54 -4.76 -15.01
N GLY A 274 -25.29 -3.50 -14.64
CA GLY A 274 -26.34 -2.52 -14.28
C GLY A 274 -27.07 -2.82 -12.98
N ILE A 275 -26.45 -3.58 -12.07
CA ILE A 275 -27.04 -4.01 -10.79
C ILE A 275 -26.82 -2.98 -9.68
N VAL A 276 -25.72 -2.23 -9.77
CA VAL A 276 -25.30 -1.17 -8.82
C VAL A 276 -24.91 0.05 -9.61
#